data_AF-A0AA42YKT1-F1
#
_entry.id   AF-A0AA42YKT1-F1
#
_cell.length_a   1.000
_cell.length_b   1.000
_cell.length_c   1.000
_cell.angle_alpha   90.00
_cell.angle_beta   90.00
_cell.angle_gamma   90.00
#
_symmetry.space_group_name_H-M   'P 1'
#
loop_
_entity.id
_entity.type
_entity.pdbx_description
1 polymer ?
#
loop_
_entity_poly.entity_id
_entity_poly.type
_entity_poly.pdbx_seq_one_letter_code
_entity_poly.pdbx_strand_id
1 'polypeptide(L)' 'MPPRGKKEKLPRRRKVCRMCADKRTSIDYKDLKFLQGYIVERSKILPRRISGNCAKHQRMIQQAIKRARHVALLAYVAD' A
#
# COMPACT_ATOMS: atom_id res chain seq x y z
N MET A 1 3.76 -44.24 14.39
CA MET A 1 3.95 -42.78 14.23
C MET A 1 3.25 -42.33 12.94
N PRO A 2 2.13 -41.59 13.00
CA PRO A 2 1.49 -41.07 11.79
C PRO A 2 2.26 -39.85 11.23
N PRO A 3 2.36 -39.69 9.90
CA PRO A 3 3.11 -38.60 9.28
C PRO A 3 2.41 -37.25 9.50
N ARG A 4 3.21 -36.22 9.77
CA ARG A 4 2.78 -34.84 10.04
C ARG A 4 1.95 -34.30 8.87
N GLY A 5 0.65 -34.11 9.11
CA GLY A 5 -0.29 -33.55 8.14
C GLY A 5 0.20 -32.22 7.58
N LYS A 6 0.37 -32.18 6.25
CA LYS A 6 0.63 -30.95 5.51
C LYS A 6 -0.60 -30.05 5.68
N LYS A 7 -0.50 -29.01 6.52
CA LYS A 7 -1.53 -27.98 6.63
C LYS A 7 -1.72 -27.35 5.24
N GLU A 8 -2.80 -27.71 4.57
CA GLU A 8 -3.24 -27.08 3.32
C GLU A 8 -3.38 -25.59 3.59
N LYS A 9 -2.44 -24.82 3.04
CA LYS A 9 -2.48 -23.37 3.11
C LYS A 9 -3.64 -22.94 2.23
N LEU A 10 -4.79 -22.73 2.85
CA LEU A 10 -6.00 -22.19 2.24
C LEU A 10 -5.58 -21.07 1.27
N PRO A 11 -5.95 -21.13 -0.03
CA PRO A 11 -5.49 -20.16 -1.01
C PRO A 11 -5.99 -18.79 -0.55
N ARG A 12 -5.08 -17.97 -0.01
CA ARG A 12 -5.39 -16.60 0.36
C ARG A 12 -5.90 -15.94 -0.91
N ARG A 13 -7.22 -15.69 -0.98
CA ARG A 13 -7.86 -14.93 -2.05
C ARG A 13 -6.95 -13.74 -2.33
N ARG A 14 -6.30 -13.75 -3.50
CA ARG A 14 -5.38 -12.68 -3.88
C ARG A 14 -6.25 -11.43 -3.98
N LYS A 15 -6.23 -10.58 -2.94
CA LYS A 15 -6.86 -9.26 -3.02
C LYS A 15 -6.27 -8.60 -4.27
N VAL A 16 -7.12 -8.40 -5.27
CA VAL A 16 -6.74 -7.79 -6.53
C VAL A 16 -6.31 -6.37 -6.17
N CYS A 17 -5.11 -5.99 -6.60
CA CYS A 17 -4.62 -4.64 -6.36
C CYS A 17 -5.56 -3.68 -7.06
N ARG A 18 -6.23 -2.79 -6.30
CA ARG A 18 -7.13 -1.77 -6.84
C ARG A 18 -6.44 -0.95 -7.93
N MET A 19 -5.17 -0.62 -7.72
CA MET A 19 -4.35 0.06 -8.74
C MET A 19 -4.08 -0.75 -10.03
N CYS A 20 -3.93 -2.08 -9.92
CA CYS A 20 -3.79 -2.93 -11.11
C CYS A 20 -5.10 -2.99 -11.91
N ALA A 21 -6.25 -2.91 -11.23
CA ALA A 21 -7.56 -2.90 -11.87
C ALA A 21 -7.84 -1.55 -12.56
N ASP A 22 -7.49 -0.44 -11.91
CA ASP A 22 -7.69 0.92 -12.43
C ASP A 22 -6.66 1.34 -13.49
N LYS A 23 -5.64 0.51 -13.78
CA LYS A 23 -4.56 0.80 -14.75
C LYS A 23 -3.90 2.18 -14.58
N ARG A 24 -3.84 2.71 -13.35
CA ARG A 24 -3.17 3.98 -13.08
C ARG A 24 -1.66 3.73 -13.02
N THR A 25 -0.99 3.96 -14.15
CA THR A 25 0.41 3.58 -14.41
C THR A 25 1.44 4.46 -13.73
N SER A 26 1.07 5.69 -13.36
CA SER A 26 1.96 6.65 -12.70
C SER A 26 1.31 7.20 -11.44
N ILE A 27 2.04 7.13 -10.33
CA ILE A 27 1.65 7.72 -9.05
C ILE A 27 2.59 8.90 -8.84
N ASP A 28 2.07 10.08 -9.09
CA ASP A 28 2.83 11.31 -8.85
C ASP A 28 2.67 11.76 -7.41
N TYR A 29 3.71 12.42 -6.89
CA TYR A 29 3.71 12.98 -5.54
C TYR A 29 2.76 14.19 -5.40
N LYS A 30 2.23 14.70 -6.53
CA LYS A 30 1.30 15.83 -6.60
C LYS A 30 -0.14 15.43 -6.32
N ASP A 31 -0.48 14.14 -6.44
CA ASP A 31 -1.84 13.62 -6.25
C ASP A 31 -2.17 13.43 -4.77
N LEU A 32 -2.40 14.54 -4.06
CA LEU A 32 -2.69 14.55 -2.63
C LEU A 32 -3.90 13.68 -2.25
N LYS A 33 -4.99 13.77 -3.02
CA LYS A 33 -6.22 13.00 -2.75
C LYS A 33 -5.99 11.50 -2.78
N PHE A 34 -5.12 11.05 -3.69
CA PHE A 34 -4.79 9.64 -3.81
C PHE A 34 -3.87 9.20 -2.65
N LEU A 35 -2.84 9.98 -2.35
CA LEU A 35 -1.87 9.66 -1.29
C LEU A 35 -2.48 9.70 0.11
N GLN A 36 -3.40 10.63 0.38
CA GLN A 36 -4.15 10.70 1.63
C GLN A 36 -4.93 9.40 1.91
N GLY A 37 -5.50 8.76 0.89
CA GLY A 37 -6.19 7.46 1.04
C GLY A 37 -5.27 6.29 1.42
N TYR A 38 -3.94 6.44 1.28
CA TYR A 38 -2.94 5.44 1.70
C TYR A 38 -2.23 5.80 3.02
N ILE A 39 -2.72 6.83 3.69
CA ILE A 39 -2.18 7.34 4.93
C ILE A 39 -3.27 7.21 6.00
N VAL A 40 -2.89 6.82 7.22
CA VAL A 40 -3.78 6.88 8.39
C VAL A 40 -3.72 8.26 9.02
N GLU A 41 -4.67 8.59 9.90
CA GLU A 41 -4.78 9.89 10.59
C GLU A 41 -3.46 10.40 11.16
N ARG A 42 -2.65 9.52 11.79
CA ARG A 42 -1.30 9.85 12.31
C ARG A 42 -0.21 10.00 11.24
N SER A 43 -0.59 10.26 9.99
CA SER A 43 0.32 10.37 8.85
C SER A 43 1.18 9.14 8.56
N LYS A 44 0.88 7.95 9.12
CA LYS A 44 1.64 6.70 8.84
C LYS A 44 1.18 6.04 7.53
N ILE A 45 2.09 5.37 6.83
CA ILE A 45 1.79 4.68 5.56
C ILE A 45 1.03 3.39 5.84
N LEU A 46 -0.12 3.19 5.21
CA LEU A 46 -0.91 1.97 5.35
C LEU A 46 -0.14 0.72 4.85
N PRO A 47 -0.07 -0.35 5.65
CA PRO A 47 0.58 -1.58 5.24
C PRO A 47 -0.21 -2.30 4.14
N ARG A 48 0.51 -3.03 3.30
CA ARG A 48 -0.03 -3.80 2.16
C ARG A 48 -1.21 -4.71 2.51
N ARG A 49 -1.28 -5.22 3.75
CA ARG A 49 -2.35 -6.12 4.20
C ARG A 49 -3.72 -5.46 4.19
N ILE A 50 -3.75 -4.15 4.45
CA ILE A 50 -4.96 -3.34 4.50
C ILE A 50 -5.27 -2.79 3.10
N SER A 51 -4.28 -2.17 2.45
CA SER A 51 -4.44 -1.56 1.12
C SER A 51 -4.68 -2.58 0.00
N GLY A 52 -4.24 -3.83 0.16
CA GLY A 52 -4.40 -4.89 -0.84
C GLY A 52 -3.56 -4.69 -2.11
N ASN A 53 -2.61 -3.74 -2.13
CA ASN A 53 -1.84 -3.42 -3.33
C ASN A 53 -0.75 -4.46 -3.67
N CYS A 54 -0.36 -4.54 -4.94
CA CYS A 54 0.77 -5.36 -5.40
C CYS A 54 2.10 -4.84 -4.83
N ALA A 55 3.11 -5.72 -4.70
CA ALA A 55 4.41 -5.34 -4.14
C ALA A 55 5.11 -4.22 -4.94
N LYS A 56 4.98 -4.24 -6.28
CA LYS A 56 5.52 -3.19 -7.17
C LYS A 56 4.84 -1.83 -6.91
N HIS A 57 3.51 -1.80 -6.89
CA HIS A 57 2.75 -0.58 -6.63
C HIS A 57 2.96 -0.03 -5.21
N GLN A 58 3.05 -0.90 -4.21
CA GLN A 58 3.35 -0.44 -2.84
C GLN A 58 4.70 0.26 -2.74
N ARG A 59 5.73 -0.20 -3.47
CA ARG A 59 7.05 0.48 -3.52
C ARG A 59 6.94 1.85 -4.19
N MET A 60 6.21 1.94 -5.31
CA MET A 60 5.96 3.22 -5.99
C MET A 60 5.21 4.21 -5.09
N ILE A 61 4.14 3.78 -4.42
CA ILE A 61 3.39 4.61 -3.45
C ILE A 61 4.31 5.08 -2.33
N GLN A 62 5.10 4.19 -1.73
CA GLN A 62 6.00 4.58 -0.66
C GLN A 62 7.02 5.63 -1.12
N GLN A 63 7.55 5.51 -2.33
CA GLN A 63 8.47 6.49 -2.88
C GLN A 63 7.77 7.83 -3.16
N ALA A 64 6.56 7.81 -3.71
CA ALA A 64 5.74 8.99 -3.93
C ALA A 64 5.37 9.70 -2.61
N ILE A 65 4.93 8.96 -1.59
CA ILE A 65 4.63 9.51 -0.26
C ILE A 65 5.88 10.12 0.37
N LYS A 66 7.03 9.45 0.30
CA LYS A 66 8.29 10.00 0.82
C LYS A 66 8.65 11.31 0.13
N ARG A 67 8.58 11.36 -1.21
CA ARG A 67 8.82 12.59 -1.99
C ARG A 67 7.83 13.70 -1.62
N ALA A 68 6.54 13.39 -1.51
CA ALA A 68 5.52 14.35 -1.10
C ALA A 68 5.80 14.95 0.29
N ARG A 69 6.29 14.12 1.24
CA ARG A 69 6.70 14.62 2.56
C ARG A 69 7.92 15.54 2.51
N HIS A 70 8.90 15.25 1.66
CA HIS A 70 10.05 16.14 1.47
C HIS A 70 9.66 17.52 0.92
N VAL A 71 8.58 17.59 0.13
CA VAL A 71 8.04 18.84 -0.45
C VAL A 71 6.99 19.48 0.48
N ALA A 72 6.85 19.02 1.73
CA ALA A 72 5.86 19.49 2.70
C ALA A 72 4.39 19.40 2.26
N LEU A 73 4.09 18.57 1.25
CA LEU A 73 2.71 18.30 0.81
C LEU A 73 1.95 17.38 1.77
N LEU A 74 2.68 16.58 2.55
CA LEU A 74 2.15 15.68 3.57
C LEU A 74 3.00 15.77 4.83
N ALA A 75 2.35 15.80 6.00
CA ALA A 75 3.05 15.82 7.29
C ALA A 75 3.77 14.50 7.57
N TYR A 76 4.90 14.58 8.30
CA TYR A 76 5.60 13.39 8.81
C TYR A 76 4.92 12.81 10.06
N VAL A 77 4.32 13.69 10.86
CA VAL A 77 3.57 13.41 12.08
C VAL A 77 2.40 14.39 12.09
N ALA A 78 1.19 13.87 12.24
CA ALA A 78 0.03 14.66 12.64
C ALA A 78 -0.32 14.20 14.05
N ASP A 79 -0.49 15.16 14.97
CA ASP A 79 -0.79 14.93 16.39
C ASP A 79 -2.21 14.37 16.56
#